data_AF-A0AAU8M1A5-F1
#
_entry.id   AF-A0AAU8M1A5-F1
#
_cell.length_a   1.000
_cell.length_b   1.000
_cell.length_c   1.000
_cell.angle_alpha   90.00
_cell.angle_beta   90.00
_cell.angle_gamma   90.00
#
_symmetry.space_group_name_H-M   'P 1'
#
loop_
_entity.id
_entity.type
_entity.pdbx_description
1 polymer ?
#
loop_
_entity_poly.entity_id
_entity_poly.type
_entity_poly.pdbx_seq_one_letter_code
_entity_poly.pdbx_strand_id
1 'polypeptide(L)'
;MNIRCRSRYGTQSGTLRTSTYRRRLRSLLLIEGLSPETGAGILTGSATIPYVRVTNSITSGDAWLRIQVLQDLAENRLLFSLLALQEDGAKGAEVAVTENGEYTLPCFAGSTVGQLMITVDSYAALWDMIRNDYSGRLVDVLELKAA
;
A
#
# COMPACT_ATOMS: atom_id res chain seq x y z
N MET A 1 -23.85 -7.81 -14.64
CA MET A 1 -23.62 -6.47 -15.18
C MET A 1 -22.17 -6.09 -14.90
N ASN A 2 -21.27 -6.37 -15.84
CA ASN A 2 -19.82 -6.24 -15.65
C ASN A 2 -19.40 -4.78 -15.87
N ILE A 3 -19.00 -4.12 -14.79
CA ILE A 3 -18.45 -2.76 -14.86
C ILE A 3 -17.07 -2.85 -15.50
N ARG A 4 -16.93 -2.39 -16.75
CA ARG A 4 -15.64 -2.14 -17.40
C ARG A 4 -15.00 -0.91 -16.74
N CYS A 5 -14.09 -1.11 -15.78
CA CYS A 5 -13.13 -0.07 -15.44
C CYS A 5 -12.10 0.02 -16.58
N ARG A 6 -12.21 1.06 -17.41
CA ARG A 6 -11.10 1.54 -18.24
C ARG A 6 -10.15 2.35 -17.35
N SER A 7 -9.08 1.74 -16.86
CA SER A 7 -7.88 2.52 -16.49
C SER A 7 -7.00 2.62 -17.75
N ARG A 8 -6.84 3.83 -18.28
CA ARG A 8 -5.80 4.13 -19.27
C ARG A 8 -4.58 4.61 -18.49
N TYR A 9 -3.49 3.85 -18.46
CA TYR A 9 -2.06 4.24 -18.43
C TYR A 9 -1.28 2.90 -18.51
N GLY A 10 -0.49 2.55 -19.51
CA GLY A 10 0.25 3.33 -20.49
C GLY A 10 1.73 2.97 -20.38
N THR A 11 2.09 1.70 -20.53
CA THR A 11 3.50 1.27 -20.67
C THR A 11 4.04 1.88 -21.96
N GLN A 12 5.19 2.55 -21.87
CA GLN A 12 5.95 2.92 -23.05
C GLN A 12 6.28 1.63 -23.81
N SER A 13 5.61 1.48 -24.97
CA SER A 13 5.84 0.49 -26.02
C SER A 13 6.03 -0.96 -25.56
N GLY A 14 4.95 -1.75 -25.56
CA GLY A 14 5.07 -3.20 -25.65
C GLY A 14 3.92 -3.99 -25.02
N THR A 15 2.88 -4.23 -25.82
CA THR A 15 1.91 -5.33 -25.69
C THR A 15 1.10 -5.41 -24.38
N LEU A 16 -0.16 -4.99 -24.47
CA LEU A 16 -1.21 -5.14 -23.45
C LEU A 16 -1.29 -6.60 -22.96
N ARG A 17 -0.74 -6.92 -21.79
CA ARG A 17 -1.17 -8.07 -20.99
C ARG A 17 -2.16 -7.58 -19.95
N THR A 18 -3.43 -7.61 -20.33
CA THR A 18 -4.57 -7.36 -19.44
C THR A 18 -4.64 -8.46 -18.38
N SER A 19 -3.93 -8.33 -17.26
CA SER A 19 -4.31 -9.04 -16.04
C SER A 19 -5.47 -8.27 -15.41
N THR A 20 -6.69 -8.74 -15.68
CA THR A 20 -7.92 -8.25 -15.06
C THR A 20 -7.90 -8.49 -13.56
N TYR A 21 -7.51 -7.46 -12.80
CA TYR A 21 -7.66 -7.45 -11.35
C TYR A 21 -9.16 -7.56 -10.99
N ARG A 22 -9.56 -8.61 -10.26
CA ARG A 22 -10.98 -8.98 -10.06
C ARG A 22 -11.73 -8.16 -9.00
N ARG A 23 -11.05 -7.33 -8.21
CA ARG A 23 -11.65 -6.53 -7.11
C ARG A 23 -11.62 -5.04 -7.45
N ARG A 24 -12.48 -4.21 -6.85
CA ARG A 24 -12.38 -2.75 -7.00
C ARG A 24 -11.07 -2.30 -6.33
N LEU A 25 -10.08 -1.89 -7.12
CA LEU A 25 -8.93 -1.15 -6.61
C LEU A 25 -9.45 0.21 -6.11
N ARG A 26 -9.01 0.66 -4.93
CA ARG A 26 -9.17 2.08 -4.56
C ARG A 26 -8.42 2.95 -5.57
N SER A 27 -8.82 4.22 -5.65
CA SER A 27 -8.09 5.21 -6.45
C SER A 27 -6.61 5.13 -6.12
N LEU A 28 -5.78 5.08 -7.17
CA LEU A 28 -4.33 5.04 -7.03
C LEU A 28 -3.87 6.23 -6.20
N LEU A 29 -3.00 5.96 -5.21
CA LEU A 29 -2.47 6.98 -4.33
C LEU A 29 -1.08 7.39 -4.82
N LEU A 30 -1.01 8.57 -5.42
CA LEU A 30 0.23 9.19 -5.84
C LEU A 30 0.99 9.69 -4.62
N ILE A 31 2.23 9.26 -4.50
CA ILE A 31 3.17 9.65 -3.45
C ILE A 31 4.34 10.37 -4.13
N GLU A 32 4.36 11.68 -3.94
CA GLU A 32 5.38 12.61 -4.43
C GLU A 32 5.94 13.41 -3.25
N GLY A 33 7.22 13.80 -3.33
CA GLY A 33 7.81 14.73 -2.36
C GLY A 33 7.78 14.22 -0.91
N LEU A 34 8.23 12.98 -0.69
CA LEU A 34 8.30 12.40 0.66
C LEU A 34 9.16 13.27 1.59
N SER A 35 8.54 13.74 2.66
CA SER A 35 9.22 14.44 3.75
C SER A 35 9.14 13.57 5.01
N PRO A 36 10.24 13.37 5.75
CA PRO A 36 10.21 12.68 7.03
C PRO A 36 9.25 13.33 8.04
N GLU A 37 9.06 14.65 7.96
CA GLU A 37 8.26 15.40 8.94
C GLU A 37 6.76 15.33 8.62
N THR A 38 6.39 15.51 7.36
CA THR A 38 4.98 15.59 6.94
C THR A 38 4.45 14.24 6.47
N GLY A 39 5.26 13.48 5.71
CA GLY A 39 4.87 12.24 5.06
C GLY A 39 3.68 12.36 4.08
N ALA A 40 3.45 11.31 3.29
CA ALA A 40 2.25 11.17 2.47
C ALA A 40 1.21 10.31 3.20
N GLY A 41 0.01 10.86 3.43
CA GLY A 41 -1.07 10.16 4.12
C GLY A 41 -1.65 9.01 3.31
N ILE A 42 -1.70 7.82 3.92
CA ILE A 42 -2.25 6.59 3.34
C ILE A 42 -3.23 5.92 4.32
N LEU A 43 -3.98 4.93 3.84
CA LEU A 43 -4.87 4.10 4.67
C LEU A 43 -5.88 4.91 5.52
N THR A 44 -6.39 6.00 4.96
CA THR A 44 -7.26 6.98 5.66
C THR A 44 -8.71 6.53 5.84
N GLY A 45 -9.19 5.58 5.02
CA GLY A 45 -10.62 5.23 4.96
C GLY A 45 -11.50 6.45 4.63
N SER A 46 -12.47 6.72 5.50
CA SER A 46 -13.36 7.90 5.48
C SER A 46 -12.95 9.01 6.46
N ALA A 47 -11.83 8.86 7.17
CA ALA A 47 -11.37 9.85 8.14
C ALA A 47 -10.84 11.12 7.46
N THR A 48 -10.80 12.21 8.21
CA THR A 48 -10.18 13.47 7.77
C THR A 48 -8.67 13.47 7.93
N ILE A 49 -8.12 12.61 8.81
CA ILE A 49 -6.69 12.47 9.08
C ILE A 49 -6.28 11.04 8.71
N PRO A 50 -5.20 10.85 7.92
CA PRO A 50 -4.70 9.53 7.59
C PRO A 50 -4.23 8.78 8.84
N TYR A 51 -4.45 7.46 8.89
CA TYR A 51 -3.98 6.64 10.01
C TYR A 51 -2.52 6.22 9.87
N VAL A 52 -2.00 6.25 8.65
CA VAL A 52 -0.62 5.89 8.34
C VAL A 52 -0.06 6.94 7.39
N ARG A 53 1.21 7.30 7.56
CA ARG A 53 1.95 8.17 6.65
C ARG A 53 3.15 7.42 6.10
N VAL A 54 3.45 7.62 4.82
CA VAL A 54 4.74 7.22 4.23
C VAL A 54 5.71 8.37 4.47
N THR A 55 6.79 8.13 5.20
CA THR A 55 7.77 9.18 5.57
C THR A 55 9.00 9.14 4.70
N ASN A 56 9.36 7.96 4.17
CA ASN A 56 10.51 7.81 3.29
C ASN A 56 10.37 6.54 2.43
N SER A 57 11.17 6.46 1.35
CA SER A 57 11.30 5.26 0.54
C SER A 57 12.72 5.15 -0.01
N ILE A 58 13.25 3.94 -0.10
CA ILE A 58 14.46 3.68 -0.88
C ILE A 58 14.00 3.18 -2.25
N THR A 59 14.13 4.00 -3.29
CA THR A 59 13.78 3.64 -4.66
C THR A 59 14.87 4.02 -5.65
N SER A 60 15.03 3.22 -6.71
CA SER A 60 15.92 3.51 -7.84
C SER A 60 15.20 4.11 -9.06
N GLY A 61 13.89 4.37 -8.94
CA GLY A 61 13.08 5.00 -9.98
C GLY A 61 11.59 5.11 -9.60
N ASP A 62 10.76 5.53 -10.55
CA ASP A 62 9.31 5.46 -10.38
C ASP A 62 8.87 4.01 -10.16
N ALA A 63 7.88 3.80 -9.30
CA ALA A 63 7.40 2.45 -8.99
C ALA A 63 5.90 2.42 -8.70
N TRP A 64 5.25 1.32 -9.13
CA TRP A 64 3.90 0.98 -8.72
C TRP A 64 3.91 -0.29 -7.90
N LEU A 65 3.33 -0.22 -6.71
CA LEU A 65 3.21 -1.37 -5.82
C LEU A 65 1.89 -1.34 -5.08
N ARG A 66 1.58 -2.42 -4.38
CA ARG A 66 0.42 -2.49 -3.49
C ARG A 66 0.90 -2.62 -2.06
N ILE A 67 0.19 -1.97 -1.15
CA ILE A 67 0.36 -2.19 0.28
C ILE A 67 -0.83 -3.02 0.78
N GLN A 68 -0.54 -4.10 1.49
CA GLN A 68 -1.55 -4.94 2.11
C GLN A 68 -1.43 -4.84 3.63
N VAL A 69 -2.59 -4.75 4.29
CA VAL A 69 -2.71 -4.88 5.74
C VAL A 69 -3.70 -6.01 6.05
N LEU A 70 -3.27 -6.96 6.88
CA LEU A 70 -4.10 -8.05 7.39
C LEU A 70 -4.27 -7.92 8.90
N GLN A 71 -5.48 -8.21 9.38
CA GLN A 71 -5.72 -8.44 10.79
C GLN A 71 -5.39 -9.87 11.17
N ASP A 72 -4.41 -10.01 12.05
CA ASP A 72 -4.12 -11.25 12.75
C ASP A 72 -4.83 -11.21 14.11
N LEU A 73 -6.04 -11.81 14.15
CA LEU A 73 -6.86 -11.84 15.35
C LEU A 73 -6.32 -12.80 16.42
N ALA A 74 -5.48 -13.77 16.03
CA ALA A 74 -4.90 -14.72 16.97
C ALA A 74 -3.81 -14.05 17.82
N GLU A 75 -2.97 -13.25 17.17
CA GLU A 75 -1.85 -12.54 17.81
C GLU A 75 -2.16 -11.07 18.12
N ASN A 76 -3.41 -10.63 17.88
CA ASN A 76 -3.90 -9.27 18.10
C ASN A 76 -3.02 -8.16 17.48
N ARG A 77 -2.63 -8.35 16.21
CA ARG A 77 -1.69 -7.45 15.49
C ARG A 77 -2.11 -7.20 14.04
N LEU A 78 -1.58 -6.14 13.46
CA LEU A 78 -1.69 -5.88 12.02
C LEU A 78 -0.42 -6.34 11.31
N LEU A 79 -0.60 -7.04 10.19
CA LEU A 79 0.50 -7.50 9.34
C LEU A 79 0.53 -6.67 8.07
N PHE A 80 1.59 -5.90 7.90
CA PHE A 80 1.84 -5.07 6.72
C PHE A 80 2.76 -5.80 5.75
N SER A 81 2.48 -5.71 4.46
CA SER A 81 3.37 -6.22 3.41
C SER A 81 3.22 -5.45 2.11
N LEU A 82 4.32 -5.32 1.37
CA LEU A 82 4.33 -4.76 0.02
C LEU A 82 4.16 -5.88 -1.00
N LEU A 83 3.32 -5.68 -2.01
CA LEU A 83 3.03 -6.65 -3.07
C LEU A 83 3.32 -6.04 -4.44
N ALA A 84 3.79 -6.86 -5.37
CA ALA A 84 3.91 -6.49 -6.78
C ALA A 84 2.54 -6.11 -7.35
N LEU A 85 2.48 -5.27 -8.37
CA LEU A 85 1.21 -4.83 -8.96
C LEU A 85 0.41 -6.00 -9.58
N GLN A 86 1.11 -6.99 -10.13
CA GLN A 86 0.51 -8.18 -10.71
C GLN A 86 -0.26 -8.98 -9.64
N GLU A 87 -1.46 -9.44 -9.99
CA GLU A 87 -2.21 -10.40 -9.17
C GLU A 87 -1.35 -11.64 -8.93
N ASP A 88 -1.30 -12.11 -7.67
CA ASP A 88 -0.41 -13.20 -7.22
C ASP A 88 1.09 -12.98 -7.48
N GLY A 89 1.50 -11.72 -7.72
CA GLY A 89 2.89 -11.35 -7.84
C GLY A 89 3.67 -11.42 -6.52
N ALA A 90 4.97 -11.12 -6.61
CA ALA A 90 5.87 -11.21 -5.46
C ALA A 90 5.40 -10.38 -4.26
N LYS A 91 5.72 -10.86 -3.06
CA LYS A 91 5.33 -10.29 -1.77
C LYS A 91 6.57 -10.09 -0.90
N GLY A 92 6.70 -8.90 -0.32
CA GLY A 92 7.70 -8.58 0.69
C GLY A 92 7.38 -9.24 2.03
N ALA A 93 8.36 -9.29 2.93
CA ALA A 93 8.15 -9.87 4.26
C ALA A 93 7.04 -9.12 5.02
N GLU A 94 6.30 -9.86 5.84
CA GLU A 94 5.28 -9.27 6.71
C GLU A 94 5.93 -8.60 7.91
N VAL A 95 5.48 -7.37 8.19
CA VAL A 95 5.91 -6.60 9.34
C VAL A 95 4.74 -6.52 10.32
N ALA A 96 4.97 -6.98 11.55
CA ALA A 96 4.01 -6.90 12.62
C ALA A 96 3.97 -5.49 13.21
N VAL A 97 2.77 -4.93 13.27
CA VAL A 97 2.46 -3.63 13.86
C VAL A 97 1.48 -3.88 15.00
N THR A 98 1.84 -3.42 16.19
CA THR A 98 1.06 -3.59 17.43
C THR A 98 0.69 -2.28 18.10
N GLU A 99 1.27 -1.17 17.67
CA GLU A 99 1.08 0.16 18.25
C GLU A 99 1.37 1.27 17.24
N ASN A 100 1.25 2.52 17.71
CA ASN A 100 1.68 3.68 16.95
C ASN A 100 3.21 3.73 16.87
N GLY A 101 3.75 4.19 15.75
CA GLY A 101 5.19 4.34 15.60
C GLY A 101 5.69 4.16 14.19
N GLU A 102 7.01 4.14 14.05
CA GLU A 102 7.70 4.01 12.78
C GLU A 102 7.97 2.55 12.44
N TYR A 103 7.75 2.18 11.19
CA TYR A 103 7.97 0.83 10.69
C TYR A 103 8.64 0.87 9.32
N THR A 104 9.53 -0.08 9.08
CA THR A 104 10.18 -0.28 7.78
C THR A 104 9.58 -1.50 7.10
N LEU A 105 8.92 -1.30 5.97
CA LEU A 105 8.34 -2.35 5.15
C LEU A 105 9.35 -2.76 4.06
N PRO A 106 9.95 -3.95 4.13
CA PRO A 106 10.82 -4.42 3.06
C PRO A 106 9.99 -4.72 1.81
N CYS A 107 10.54 -4.36 0.66
CA CYS A 107 9.96 -4.78 -0.61
C CYS A 107 10.34 -6.22 -0.95
N PHE A 108 9.85 -6.71 -2.08
CA PHE A 108 10.20 -8.01 -2.63
C PHE A 108 11.38 -7.91 -3.59
N ALA A 109 12.09 -9.04 -3.76
CA ALA A 109 13.21 -9.13 -4.70
C ALA A 109 12.78 -8.77 -6.13
N GLY A 110 13.61 -8.00 -6.84
CA GLY A 110 13.33 -7.55 -8.21
C GLY A 110 12.46 -6.29 -8.30
N SER A 111 12.02 -5.73 -7.17
CA SER A 111 11.40 -4.39 -7.13
C SER A 111 12.44 -3.29 -7.34
N THR A 112 12.01 -2.18 -7.96
CA THR A 112 12.78 -0.92 -8.00
C THR A 112 12.78 -0.20 -6.64
N VAL A 113 11.84 -0.56 -5.77
CA VAL A 113 11.75 -0.10 -4.38
C VAL A 113 12.45 -1.13 -3.49
N GLY A 114 13.41 -0.69 -2.67
CA GLY A 114 14.04 -1.53 -1.66
C GLY A 114 13.19 -1.66 -0.40
N GLN A 115 12.73 -0.52 0.13
CA GLN A 115 11.88 -0.47 1.32
C GLN A 115 11.03 0.80 1.36
N LEU A 116 9.94 0.73 2.13
CA LEU A 116 9.05 1.85 2.43
C LEU A 116 9.06 2.11 3.94
N MET A 117 9.34 3.33 4.36
CA MET A 117 9.24 3.74 5.76
C MET A 117 7.87 4.38 5.98
N ILE A 118 7.16 3.89 7.00
CA ILE A 118 5.84 4.38 7.37
C ILE A 118 5.80 4.78 8.84
N THR A 119 4.89 5.68 9.17
CA THR A 119 4.51 6.01 10.54
C THR A 119 3.03 5.68 10.72
N VAL A 120 2.70 4.90 11.74
CA VAL A 120 1.33 4.61 12.15
C VAL A 120 0.96 5.62 13.24
N ASP A 121 0.06 6.54 12.91
CA ASP A 121 -0.36 7.62 13.80
C ASP A 121 -1.53 7.21 14.70
N SER A 122 -2.36 6.25 14.26
CA SER A 122 -3.49 5.74 15.05
C SER A 122 -3.78 4.27 14.76
N TYR A 123 -3.14 3.39 15.53
CA TYR A 123 -3.29 1.94 15.47
C TYR A 123 -4.72 1.49 15.76
N ALA A 124 -5.35 2.01 16.83
CA ALA A 124 -6.70 1.62 17.21
C ALA A 124 -7.72 1.96 16.12
N ALA A 125 -7.66 3.16 15.56
CA ALA A 125 -8.56 3.56 14.47
C ALA A 125 -8.29 2.78 13.17
N LEU A 126 -7.02 2.50 12.86
CA LEU A 126 -6.63 1.66 11.74
C LEU A 126 -7.18 0.23 11.91
N TRP A 127 -7.07 -0.34 13.11
CA TRP A 127 -7.63 -1.64 13.44
C TRP A 127 -9.14 -1.65 13.22
N ASP A 128 -9.86 -0.71 13.80
CA ASP A 128 -11.33 -0.65 13.67
C ASP A 128 -11.75 -0.49 12.21
N MET A 129 -11.09 0.39 11.45
CA MET A 129 -11.37 0.56 10.03
C MET A 129 -11.14 -0.74 9.26
N ILE A 130 -10.00 -1.43 9.44
CA ILE A 130 -9.71 -2.68 8.72
C ILE A 130 -10.74 -3.75 9.06
N ARG A 131 -11.17 -3.83 10.32
CA ARG A 131 -12.16 -4.80 10.78
C ARG A 131 -13.53 -4.51 10.18
N ASN A 132 -14.01 -3.29 10.35
CA ASN A 132 -15.39 -2.92 10.10
C ASN A 132 -15.66 -2.63 8.62
N ASP A 133 -14.71 -2.00 7.93
CA ASP A 133 -14.90 -1.53 6.55
C ASP A 133 -14.29 -2.47 5.52
N TYR A 134 -13.30 -3.27 5.93
CA TYR A 134 -12.50 -4.11 5.03
C TYR A 134 -12.47 -5.60 5.42
N SER A 135 -13.30 -6.02 6.37
CA SER A 135 -13.45 -7.42 6.78
C SER A 135 -12.11 -8.09 7.14
N GLY A 136 -11.22 -7.35 7.78
CA GLY A 136 -9.92 -7.85 8.23
C GLY A 136 -8.79 -7.79 7.19
N ARG A 137 -9.05 -7.33 5.96
CA ARG A 137 -8.02 -7.22 4.92
C ARG A 137 -8.19 -6.01 4.02
N LEU A 138 -7.20 -5.13 4.06
CA LEU A 138 -7.10 -3.96 3.19
C LEU A 138 -5.94 -4.10 2.19
N VAL A 139 -6.15 -3.71 0.94
CA VAL A 139 -5.10 -3.59 -0.08
C VAL A 139 -5.29 -2.28 -0.83
N ASP A 140 -4.26 -1.44 -0.85
CA ASP A 140 -4.22 -0.18 -1.61
C ASP A 140 -3.09 -0.18 -2.63
N VAL A 141 -3.22 0.63 -3.68
CA VAL A 141 -2.22 0.81 -4.75
C VAL A 141 -1.49 2.13 -4.54
N LEU A 142 -0.16 2.04 -4.51
CA LEU A 142 0.73 3.19 -4.37
C LEU A 142 1.48 3.42 -5.68
N GLU A 143 1.52 4.67 -6.12
CA GLU A 143 2.48 5.15 -7.12
C GLU A 143 3.54 5.98 -6.39
N LEU A 144 4.77 5.50 -6.40
CA LEU A 144 5.93 6.20 -5.85
C LEU A 144 6.65 6.87 -7.01
N LYS A 145 6.82 8.18 -6.91
CA LYS A 145 7.70 8.93 -7.81
C LYS A 145 9.10 9.03 -7.21
N ALA A 146 10.11 8.81 -8.05
CA ALA A 146 11.46 9.17 -7.66
C ALA A 146 11.54 10.69 -7.42
N ALA A 147 12.31 11.08 -6.41
CA ALA A 147 12.60 12.49 -6.12
C ALA A 147 13.56 13.09 -7.16
#